data_AF-A0A399J6L5-F1
#
_entry.id   AF-A0A399J6L5-F1
#
_cell.length_a   1.000
_cell.length_b   1.000
_cell.length_c   1.000
_cell.angle_alpha   90.00
_cell.angle_beta   90.00
_cell.angle_gamma   90.00
#
_symmetry.space_group_name_H-M   'P 1'
#
loop_
_entity.id
_entity.type
_entity.pdbx_description
1 polymer ?
#
loop_
_entity_poly.entity_id
_entity_poly.type
_entity_poly.pdbx_seq_one_letter_code
_entity_poly.pdbx_strand_id
1 'polypeptide(L)'
;MSPSPKPRKPARDNASASAAVPAQAVAPRPWPVIVTTLIMGLEAVLVLWGALSLVFTLSAPGPLNVGGRLFLVALMVGAAAFASSVAAKHFVGRAWTRAAVVVWQLFQVILSGQFLGGGAPVLGVVCLVPAAVALVLVFSPATRRFLEADDQPRR
;
A
#
# COMPACT_ATOMS: atom_id res chain seq x y z
N MET A 1 21.93 43.66 -63.60
CA MET A 1 20.90 42.61 -63.67
C MET A 1 20.94 41.88 -62.33
N SER A 2 20.18 42.37 -61.35
CA SER A 2 20.17 41.87 -59.96
C SER A 2 18.86 41.10 -59.75
N PRO A 3 18.86 39.88 -59.16
CA PRO A 3 17.63 39.13 -58.94
C PRO A 3 16.83 39.72 -57.77
N SER A 4 15.51 39.81 -57.95
CA SER A 4 14.54 40.28 -56.95
C SER A 4 14.46 39.37 -55.71
N PRO A 5 14.12 39.92 -54.52
CA PRO A 5 13.93 39.12 -53.31
C PRO A 5 12.61 38.35 -53.34
N LYS A 6 12.67 37.06 -53.01
CA LYS A 6 11.52 36.13 -52.95
C LYS A 6 10.62 36.46 -51.75
N PRO A 7 9.28 36.47 -51.91
CA PRO A 7 8.34 36.78 -50.82
C PRO A 7 8.28 35.66 -49.77
N ARG A 8 8.18 36.06 -48.51
CA ARG A 8 8.08 35.20 -47.31
C ARG A 8 6.69 34.56 -47.23
N LYS A 9 6.62 33.23 -47.14
CA LYS A 9 5.36 32.49 -46.96
C LYS A 9 4.97 32.54 -45.46
N PRO A 10 3.77 33.04 -45.10
CA PRO A 10 3.34 33.09 -43.71
C PRO A 10 2.78 31.74 -43.25
N ALA A 11 3.19 31.37 -42.04
CA ALA A 11 2.50 30.54 -41.03
C ALA A 11 1.48 29.51 -41.56
N ARG A 12 1.88 28.24 -41.70
CA ARG A 12 0.93 27.13 -41.86
C ARG A 12 1.36 25.80 -41.23
N ASP A 13 2.16 25.83 -40.17
CA ASP A 13 2.72 24.58 -39.61
C ASP A 13 2.35 24.35 -38.13
N ASN A 14 1.50 25.19 -37.54
CA ASN A 14 1.10 25.11 -36.13
C ASN A 14 -0.25 24.40 -35.95
N ALA A 15 -1.02 24.20 -37.03
CA ALA A 15 -2.41 23.73 -36.96
C ALA A 15 -2.56 22.20 -36.90
N SER A 16 -1.47 21.44 -37.07
CA SER A 16 -1.47 19.97 -37.01
C SER A 16 -0.84 19.40 -35.73
N ALA A 17 -0.44 20.24 -34.78
CA ALA A 17 0.08 19.81 -33.48
C ALA A 17 -1.02 19.62 -32.41
N SER A 18 -2.29 19.60 -32.81
CA SER A 18 -3.37 19.03 -32.00
C SER A 18 -3.59 17.58 -32.40
N ALA A 19 -2.52 16.79 -32.45
CA ALA A 19 -2.65 15.35 -32.33
C ALA A 19 -3.24 15.13 -30.95
N ALA A 20 -4.52 14.74 -30.92
CA ALA A 20 -5.24 14.41 -29.71
C ALA A 20 -4.31 13.63 -28.79
N VAL A 21 -4.03 14.18 -27.60
CA VAL A 21 -3.42 13.42 -26.51
C VAL A 21 -4.28 12.16 -26.42
N PRO A 22 -3.75 10.97 -26.77
CA PRO A 22 -4.55 9.77 -26.64
C PRO A 22 -5.00 9.75 -25.19
N ALA A 23 -6.31 9.78 -24.98
CA ALA A 23 -6.90 9.66 -23.64
C ALA A 23 -6.19 8.48 -23.01
N GLN A 24 -5.32 8.76 -22.04
CA GLN A 24 -4.40 7.77 -21.49
C GLN A 24 -5.30 6.64 -20.97
N ALA A 25 -5.34 5.53 -21.71
CA ALA A 25 -6.12 4.38 -21.31
C ALA A 25 -5.57 3.97 -19.95
N VAL A 26 -6.41 4.07 -18.92
CA VAL A 26 -6.03 3.70 -17.55
C VAL A 26 -5.56 2.26 -17.62
N ALA A 27 -4.23 2.06 -17.60
CA ALA A 27 -3.66 0.72 -17.67
C ALA A 27 -4.28 -0.12 -16.55
N PRO A 28 -4.77 -1.34 -16.85
CA PRO A 28 -5.44 -2.16 -15.85
C PRO A 28 -4.51 -2.36 -14.65
N ARG A 29 -5.03 -2.08 -13.45
CA ARG A 29 -4.26 -2.12 -12.20
C ARG A 29 -3.62 -3.51 -12.04
N PRO A 30 -2.30 -3.59 -11.74
CA PRO A 30 -1.62 -4.87 -11.64
C PRO A 30 -2.19 -5.70 -10.49
N TRP A 31 -2.47 -6.98 -10.78
CA TRP A 31 -2.99 -7.95 -9.82
C TRP A 31 -2.25 -7.98 -8.47
N PRO A 32 -0.90 -7.90 -8.40
CA PRO A 32 -0.18 -7.89 -7.13
C PRO A 32 -0.53 -6.70 -6.21
N VAL A 33 -0.82 -5.53 -6.78
CA VAL A 33 -1.19 -4.34 -5.99
C VAL A 33 -2.55 -4.54 -5.36
N ILE A 34 -3.51 -5.09 -6.11
CA ILE A 34 -4.85 -5.40 -5.62
C ILE A 34 -4.79 -6.42 -4.47
N VAL A 35 -4.06 -7.52 -4.67
CA VAL A 35 -3.94 -8.57 -3.65
C VAL A 35 -3.25 -8.06 -2.40
N THR A 36 -2.16 -7.29 -2.53
CA THR A 36 -1.44 -6.74 -1.37
C THR A 36 -2.30 -5.73 -0.61
N THR A 37 -3.04 -4.87 -1.32
CA THR A 37 -4.00 -3.95 -0.69
C THR A 37 -5.12 -4.70 0.04
N LEU A 38 -5.66 -5.78 -0.55
CA LEU A 38 -6.70 -6.59 0.09
C LEU A 38 -6.18 -7.28 1.35
N ILE A 39 -4.98 -7.88 1.30
CA ILE A 39 -4.35 -8.50 2.47
C ILE A 39 -4.17 -7.45 3.59
N MET A 40 -3.60 -6.29 3.26
CA MET A 40 -3.38 -5.21 4.21
C MET A 40 -4.69 -4.68 4.82
N GLY A 41 -5.73 -4.55 4.00
CA GLY A 41 -7.06 -4.14 4.44
C GLY A 41 -7.69 -5.15 5.40
N LEU A 42 -7.57 -6.45 5.08
CA LEU A 42 -8.04 -7.53 5.94
C LEU A 42 -7.29 -7.57 7.28
N GLU A 43 -5.97 -7.42 7.25
CA GLU A 43 -5.14 -7.34 8.46
C GLU A 43 -5.56 -6.18 9.36
N ALA A 44 -5.83 -5.00 8.79
CA ALA A 44 -6.31 -3.85 9.57
C ALA A 44 -7.64 -4.15 10.28
N VAL A 45 -8.57 -4.84 9.60
CA VAL A 45 -9.84 -5.27 10.20
C VAL A 45 -9.61 -6.29 11.31
N LEU A 46 -8.71 -7.26 11.12
CA LEU A 46 -8.39 -8.27 12.14
C LEU A 46 -7.74 -7.64 13.38
N VAL A 47 -6.83 -6.69 13.18
CA VAL A 47 -6.22 -5.93 14.29
C VAL A 47 -7.29 -5.14 15.04
N LEU A 48 -8.21 -4.48 14.33
CA LEU A 48 -9.30 -3.73 14.96
C LEU A 48 -10.25 -4.66 15.72
N TRP A 49 -10.58 -5.82 15.16
CA TRP A 49 -11.36 -6.87 15.83
C TRP A 49 -10.68 -7.34 17.12
N GLY A 50 -9.36 -7.56 17.09
CA GLY A 50 -8.57 -7.89 18.27
C GLY A 50 -8.63 -6.79 19.34
N ALA A 51 -8.58 -5.51 18.93
CA ALA A 51 -8.73 -4.38 19.84
C ALA A 51 -10.11 -4.36 20.50
N LEU A 52 -11.19 -4.56 19.74
CA LEU A 52 -12.55 -4.67 20.28
C LEU A 52 -12.68 -5.83 21.27
N SER A 53 -12.14 -6.99 20.91
CA SER A 53 -12.14 -8.18 21.77
C SER A 53 -11.44 -7.91 23.11
N LEU A 54 -10.36 -7.13 23.10
CA LEU A 54 -9.64 -6.72 24.30
C LEU A 54 -10.45 -5.73 25.15
N VAL A 55 -11.20 -4.83 24.52
CA VAL A 55 -12.13 -3.91 25.22
C VAL A 55 -13.22 -4.68 25.95
N PHE A 56 -13.82 -5.70 25.32
CA PHE A 56 -14.85 -6.52 25.97
C PHE A 56 -14.31 -7.39 27.12
N THR A 57 -13.00 -7.62 27.17
CA THR A 57 -12.34 -8.44 28.20
C THR A 57 -11.56 -7.60 29.22
N LEU A 58 -11.76 -6.28 29.28
CA LEU A 58 -11.01 -5.37 30.18
C LEU A 58 -11.08 -5.78 31.66
N SER A 59 -12.24 -6.26 32.11
CA SER A 59 -12.47 -6.68 33.50
C SER A 59 -12.12 -8.14 33.78
N ALA A 60 -11.73 -8.93 32.77
CA ALA A 60 -11.40 -10.33 32.95
C ALA A 60 -10.06 -10.50 33.73
N PRO A 61 -9.93 -11.50 34.61
CA PRO A 61 -8.64 -11.82 35.23
C PRO A 61 -7.59 -12.11 34.16
N GLY A 62 -6.38 -11.58 34.31
CA GLY A 62 -5.32 -11.80 33.34
C GLY A 62 -4.00 -11.13 33.74
N PRO A 63 -2.92 -11.42 33.00
CA PRO A 63 -1.56 -10.99 33.34
C PRO A 63 -1.35 -9.48 33.23
N LEU A 64 -2.11 -8.80 32.37
CA LEU A 64 -2.07 -7.34 32.26
C LEU A 64 -3.14 -6.70 33.15
N ASN A 65 -2.74 -5.65 33.87
CA ASN A 65 -3.67 -4.76 34.55
C ASN A 65 -4.54 -3.96 33.54
N VAL A 66 -5.58 -3.29 34.03
CA VAL A 66 -6.51 -2.54 33.18
C VAL A 66 -5.81 -1.44 32.38
N GLY A 67 -4.86 -0.71 32.99
CA GLY A 67 -4.10 0.35 32.32
C GLY A 67 -3.26 -0.16 31.14
N GLY A 68 -2.57 -1.29 31.31
CA GLY A 68 -1.78 -1.94 30.26
C GLY A 68 -2.65 -2.43 29.11
N ARG A 69 -3.85 -2.93 29.40
CA ARG A 69 -4.82 -3.31 28.36
C ARG A 69 -5.33 -2.12 27.58
N LEU A 70 -5.67 -1.01 28.25
CA LEU A 70 -6.09 0.22 27.57
C LEU A 70 -4.99 0.78 26.67
N PHE A 71 -3.73 0.75 27.14
CA PHE A 71 -2.58 1.13 26.33
C PHE A 71 -2.44 0.23 25.09
N LEU A 72 -2.58 -1.09 25.25
CA LEU A 72 -2.52 -2.02 24.13
C LEU A 72 -3.67 -1.80 23.13
N VAL A 73 -4.89 -1.54 23.60
CA VAL A 73 -6.03 -1.16 22.74
C VAL A 73 -5.68 0.08 21.93
N ALA A 74 -5.14 1.12 22.55
CA ALA A 74 -4.74 2.35 21.86
C ALA A 74 -3.67 2.07 20.79
N LEU A 75 -2.68 1.24 21.09
CA LEU A 75 -1.67 0.80 20.11
C LEU A 75 -2.30 0.03 18.95
N MET A 76 -3.23 -0.89 19.21
CA MET A 76 -3.89 -1.67 18.15
C MET A 76 -4.76 -0.78 17.25
N VAL A 77 -5.49 0.18 17.82
CA VAL A 77 -6.26 1.15 17.04
C VAL A 77 -5.34 2.02 16.17
N GLY A 78 -4.22 2.50 16.72
CA GLY A 78 -3.21 3.23 15.96
C GLY A 78 -2.61 2.40 14.82
N ALA A 79 -2.32 1.13 15.08
CA ALA A 79 -1.82 0.19 14.09
C ALA A 79 -2.85 -0.08 12.96
N ALA A 80 -4.12 -0.28 13.30
CA ALA A 80 -5.20 -0.45 12.33
C ALA A 80 -5.41 0.80 11.46
N ALA A 81 -5.36 1.99 12.07
CA ALA A 81 -5.44 3.26 11.34
C ALA A 81 -4.24 3.45 10.39
N PHE A 82 -3.03 3.13 10.86
CA PHE A 82 -1.83 3.14 10.04
C PHE A 82 -1.95 2.20 8.84
N ALA A 83 -2.26 0.92 9.08
CA ALA A 83 -2.40 -0.09 8.03
C ALA A 83 -3.48 0.30 7.00
N SER A 84 -4.63 0.79 7.46
CA SER A 84 -5.71 1.30 6.59
C SER A 84 -5.25 2.47 5.72
N SER A 85 -4.51 3.42 6.33
CA SER A 85 -3.99 4.58 5.60
C SER A 85 -2.95 4.20 4.54
N VAL A 86 -2.13 3.19 4.83
CA VAL A 86 -1.14 2.64 3.90
C VAL A 86 -1.83 1.88 2.78
N ALA A 87 -2.81 1.03 3.09
CA ALA A 87 -3.59 0.29 2.10
C ALA A 87 -4.27 1.23 1.10
N ALA A 88 -4.92 2.30 1.59
CA ALA A 88 -5.55 3.31 0.75
C ALA A 88 -4.54 4.02 -0.17
N LYS A 89 -3.39 4.44 0.37
CA LYS A 89 -2.35 5.12 -0.42
C LYS A 89 -1.63 4.17 -1.39
N HIS A 90 -1.50 2.89 -1.03
CA HIS A 90 -0.89 1.86 -1.88
C HIS A 90 -1.77 1.58 -3.10
N PHE A 91 -3.09 1.60 -2.90
CA PHE A 91 -4.07 1.50 -3.99
C PHE A 91 -4.01 2.68 -4.97
N VAL A 92 -3.57 3.85 -4.50
CA VAL A 92 -3.38 5.06 -5.32
C VAL A 92 -2.06 5.03 -6.10
N GLY A 93 -1.16 4.07 -5.87
CA GLY A 93 0.06 3.88 -6.67
C GLY A 93 1.32 4.60 -6.18
N ARG A 94 1.27 5.28 -5.02
CA ARG A 94 2.40 6.07 -4.51
C ARG A 94 3.63 5.22 -4.17
N ALA A 95 4.77 5.52 -4.81
CA ALA A 95 6.08 4.85 -4.65
C ALA A 95 6.48 4.57 -3.19
N TRP A 96 6.26 5.54 -2.30
CA TRP A 96 6.64 5.50 -0.89
C TRP A 96 5.90 4.44 -0.06
N THR A 97 4.75 3.95 -0.54
CA THR A 97 3.92 2.98 0.21
C THR A 97 4.51 1.58 0.28
N ARG A 98 5.45 1.25 -0.62
CA ARG A 98 6.14 -0.05 -0.62
C ARG A 98 6.94 -0.27 0.65
N ALA A 99 7.70 0.75 1.07
CA ALA A 99 8.51 0.66 2.28
C ALA A 99 7.62 0.46 3.52
N ALA A 100 6.50 1.17 3.59
CA ALA A 100 5.54 1.02 4.69
C ALA A 100 4.91 -0.38 4.75
N VAL A 101 4.54 -0.96 3.60
CA VAL A 101 4.05 -2.34 3.52
C VAL A 101 5.13 -3.31 3.99
N VAL A 102 6.37 -3.18 3.53
CA VAL A 102 7.48 -4.06 3.96
C VAL A 102 7.68 -4.01 5.48
N VAL A 103 7.73 -2.81 6.06
CA VAL A 103 7.90 -2.63 7.51
C VAL A 103 6.76 -3.28 8.29
N TRP A 104 5.52 -3.07 7.86
CA TRP A 104 4.35 -3.68 8.50
C TRP A 104 4.38 -5.21 8.41
N GLN A 105 4.76 -5.76 7.25
CA GLN A 105 4.81 -7.20 7.07
C GLN A 105 5.95 -7.86 7.86
N LEU A 106 7.11 -7.19 7.97
CA LEU A 106 8.18 -7.66 8.86
C LEU A 106 7.75 -7.65 10.34
N PHE A 107 6.95 -6.66 10.76
CA PHE A 107 6.39 -6.63 12.11
C PHE A 107 5.45 -7.82 12.36
N GLN A 108 4.56 -8.16 11.41
CA GLN A 108 3.70 -9.35 11.49
C GLN A 108 4.51 -10.66 11.55
N VAL A 109 5.59 -10.78 10.78
CA VAL A 109 6.49 -11.95 10.82
C VAL A 109 7.12 -12.12 12.21
N ILE A 110 7.58 -11.03 12.83
CA ILE A 110 8.14 -11.05 14.19
C ILE A 110 7.06 -11.44 15.21
N LEU A 111 5.87 -10.84 15.12
CA LEU A 111 4.74 -11.17 16.01
C LEU A 111 4.30 -12.63 15.88
N SER A 112 4.29 -13.16 14.65
CA SER A 112 4.00 -14.58 14.41
C SER A 112 4.95 -15.46 15.20
N GLY A 113 6.25 -15.15 15.23
CA GLY A 113 7.23 -15.89 16.04
C GLY A 113 6.86 -15.90 17.53
N GLN A 114 6.36 -14.79 18.06
CA GLN A 114 5.90 -14.69 19.44
C GLN A 114 4.65 -15.56 19.70
N PHE A 115 3.70 -15.61 18.77
CA PHE A 115 2.51 -16.46 18.90
C PHE A 115 2.82 -17.95 18.79
N LEU A 116 3.75 -18.33 17.90
CA LEU A 116 4.23 -19.70 17.78
C LEU A 116 4.91 -20.17 19.08
N GLY A 117 5.73 -19.32 19.70
CA GLY A 117 6.38 -19.63 20.98
C GLY A 117 5.47 -19.51 22.21
N GLY A 118 4.45 -18.65 22.15
CA GLY A 118 3.56 -18.32 23.27
C GLY A 118 2.34 -19.23 23.44
N GLY A 119 2.29 -20.38 22.76
CA GLY A 119 1.21 -21.36 22.90
C GLY A 119 -0.03 -21.11 22.04
N ALA A 120 0.04 -20.19 21.07
CA ALA A 120 -1.02 -19.91 20.11
C ALA A 120 -0.56 -20.16 18.66
N PRO A 121 -0.14 -21.40 18.30
CA PRO A 121 0.53 -21.66 17.04
C PRO A 121 -0.36 -21.40 15.82
N VAL A 122 -1.67 -21.62 15.94
CA VAL A 122 -2.64 -21.34 14.88
C VAL A 122 -2.65 -19.85 14.53
N LEU A 123 -2.67 -18.96 15.54
CA LEU A 123 -2.60 -17.51 15.32
C LEU A 123 -1.27 -17.10 14.68
N GLY A 124 -0.17 -17.73 15.10
CA GLY A 124 1.14 -17.51 14.48
C GLY A 124 1.12 -17.80 12.98
N VAL A 125 0.65 -18.99 12.58
CA VAL A 125 0.57 -19.37 11.15
C VAL A 125 -0.38 -18.46 10.37
N VAL A 126 -1.54 -18.12 10.95
CA VAL A 126 -2.52 -17.24 10.31
C VAL A 126 -1.97 -15.82 10.09
N CYS A 127 -1.09 -15.33 10.95
CA CYS A 127 -0.39 -14.06 10.73
C CYS A 127 0.79 -14.21 9.75
N LEU A 128 1.51 -15.33 9.79
CA LEU A 128 2.71 -15.54 8.99
C LEU A 128 2.42 -15.66 7.50
N VAL A 129 1.39 -16.44 7.14
CA VAL A 129 1.10 -16.76 5.74
C VAL A 129 0.74 -15.52 4.92
N PRO A 130 -0.22 -14.66 5.35
CA PRO A 130 -0.52 -13.42 4.65
C PRO A 130 0.69 -12.50 4.57
N ALA A 131 1.48 -12.42 5.64
CA ALA A 131 2.64 -11.55 5.68
C ALA A 131 3.74 -11.97 4.70
N ALA A 132 4.05 -13.26 4.64
CA ALA A 132 4.97 -13.81 3.66
C ALA A 132 4.48 -13.58 2.23
N VAL A 133 3.18 -13.81 1.97
CA VAL A 133 2.58 -13.60 0.64
C VAL A 133 2.65 -12.13 0.22
N ALA A 134 2.25 -11.20 1.10
CA ALA A 134 2.31 -9.76 0.83
C ALA A 134 3.75 -9.29 0.60
N LEU A 135 4.72 -9.81 1.35
CA LEU A 135 6.13 -9.48 1.17
C LEU A 135 6.65 -9.97 -0.19
N VAL A 136 6.31 -11.19 -0.62
CA VAL A 136 6.69 -11.69 -1.95
C VAL A 136 6.04 -10.84 -3.05
N LEU A 137 4.76 -10.49 -2.90
CA LEU A 137 4.02 -9.70 -3.90
C LEU A 137 4.52 -8.25 -4.01
N VAL A 138 4.94 -7.62 -2.91
CA VAL A 138 5.45 -6.24 -2.95
C VAL A 138 6.80 -6.12 -3.66
N PHE A 139 7.56 -7.22 -3.73
CA PHE A 139 8.82 -7.31 -4.47
C PHE A 139 8.66 -7.80 -5.91
N SER A 140 7.48 -8.30 -6.30
CA SER A 140 7.19 -8.75 -7.66
C SER A 140 7.48 -7.66 -8.72
N PRO A 141 8.07 -8.02 -9.88
CA PRO A 141 8.41 -7.07 -10.93
C PRO A 141 7.20 -6.30 -11.48
N ALA A 142 6.00 -6.87 -11.40
CA ALA A 142 4.75 -6.18 -11.78
C ALA A 142 4.42 -5.02 -10.84
N THR A 143 4.71 -5.14 -9.54
CA THR A 143 4.57 -4.05 -8.57
C THR A 143 5.59 -2.95 -8.85
N ARG A 144 6.85 -3.32 -9.13
CA ARG A 144 7.92 -2.35 -9.43
C ARG A 144 7.59 -1.45 -10.63
N ARG A 145 7.15 -2.05 -11.73
CA ARG A 145 6.79 -1.33 -12.97
C ARG A 145 5.61 -0.37 -12.80
N PHE A 146 4.67 -0.70 -11.93
CA PHE A 146 3.51 0.17 -11.66
C PHE A 146 3.88 1.40 -10.84
N LEU A 147 4.77 1.24 -9.86
CA LEU A 147 5.20 2.37 -9.03
C LEU A 147 6.25 3.27 -9.71
N GLU A 148 7.06 2.74 -10.63
CA GLU A 148 7.97 3.55 -11.47
C GLU A 148 7.23 4.47 -12.46
N ALA A 149 6.03 4.09 -12.90
CA ALA A 149 5.22 4.92 -13.80
C ALA A 149 4.76 6.24 -13.14
N ASP A 150 4.66 6.28 -11.81
CA ASP A 150 4.25 7.45 -11.03
C ASP A 150 5.43 8.38 -10.67
N ASP A 151 6.66 7.86 -10.67
CA ASP A 151 7.90 8.58 -10.33
C ASP A 151 8.49 9.32 -11.55
N GLN A 152 7.91 9.18 -12.74
CA GLN A 152 8.27 10.04 -13.87
C GLN A 152 7.76 11.47 -13.61
N PRO A 153 8.66 12.47 -13.53
CA PRO A 153 8.24 13.85 -13.40
C PRO A 153 7.43 14.20 -14.65
N ARG A 154 6.17 14.65 -14.46
CA ARG A 154 5.37 15.27 -15.51
C ARG A 154 6.17 16.48 -16.02
N ARG A 155 6.94 16.28 -17.09
CA ARG A 155 7.69 17.34 -17.78
C ARG A 155 6.77 18.13 -18.68
#